data_AF-A0A6A0GPD9-F1
#
_entry.id   AF-A0A6A0GPD9-F1
#
_cell.length_a   1.000
_cell.length_b   1.000
_cell.length_c   1.000
_cell.angle_alpha   90.00
_cell.angle_beta   90.00
_cell.angle_gamma   90.00
#
_symmetry.space_group_name_H-M   'P 1'
#
loop_
_entity.id
_entity.type
_entity.pdbx_description
1 polymer ?
#
loop_
_entity_poly.entity_id
_entity_poly.type
_entity_poly.pdbx_seq_one_letter_code
_entity_poly.pdbx_strand_id
1 'polypeptide(L)'
;MGEARSPKGAKIGRLSGLEAWQRASSRAAREQEKRQKRIQVREGEGLTMEILTAAAPRTEGSQPYGYYADTLNNCKIFHVCYPLRGVFPNEPSIPNVTYDFSFFCNKHLMFDQASLVCAFQREAIPCEFAPQLYGLVNSRFFQVNKTTS
;
A
#
# COMPACT_ATOMS: atom_id res chain seq x y z
N MET A 1 73.07 -15.79 7.02
CA MET A 1 71.81 -15.04 7.22
C MET A 1 71.45 -14.48 5.86
N GLY A 2 70.45 -14.90 5.11
CA GLY A 2 69.19 -15.60 5.35
C GLY A 2 68.37 -15.29 4.09
N GLU A 3 68.47 -16.17 3.10
CA GLU A 3 68.01 -15.99 1.72
C GLU A 3 66.48 -16.08 1.65
N ALA A 4 65.83 -15.01 1.19
CA ALA A 4 64.38 -14.97 1.01
C ALA A 4 63.99 -15.85 -0.18
N ARG A 5 63.32 -16.99 0.10
CA ARG A 5 62.78 -17.89 -0.93
C ARG A 5 61.65 -17.21 -1.69
N SER A 6 61.92 -16.95 -2.97
CA SER A 6 60.93 -16.58 -3.98
C SER A 6 59.90 -17.71 -4.17
N PRO A 7 58.58 -17.43 -4.15
CA PRO A 7 57.56 -18.43 -4.40
C PRO A 7 57.63 -18.91 -5.85
N LYS A 8 57.76 -20.23 -6.00
CA LYS A 8 57.87 -20.93 -7.28
C LYS A 8 56.62 -20.72 -8.13
N GLY A 9 56.81 -20.08 -9.28
CA GLY A 9 56.19 -20.42 -10.57
C GLY A 9 54.67 -20.56 -10.62
N ALA A 10 53.94 -19.45 -10.64
CA ALA A 10 52.67 -19.41 -11.38
C ALA A 10 53.00 -19.33 -12.87
N LYS A 11 52.80 -20.40 -13.63
CA LYS A 11 52.91 -20.37 -15.10
C LYS A 11 51.82 -19.44 -15.64
N ILE A 12 52.20 -18.22 -15.99
CA ILE A 12 51.33 -17.28 -16.71
C ILE A 12 51.29 -17.76 -18.17
N GLY A 13 50.43 -18.74 -18.46
CA GLY A 13 50.10 -19.11 -19.83
C GLY A 13 49.34 -17.98 -20.49
N ARG A 14 49.84 -17.46 -21.62
CA ARG A 14 49.12 -16.50 -22.46
C ARG A 14 47.95 -17.23 -23.10
N LEU A 15 46.76 -17.10 -22.51
CA LEU A 15 45.53 -17.67 -23.07
C LEU A 15 45.24 -17.01 -24.41
N SER A 16 44.78 -17.79 -25.38
CA SER A 16 44.26 -17.24 -26.63
C SER A 16 43.07 -16.31 -26.33
N GLY A 17 42.82 -15.33 -27.20
CA GLY A 17 41.70 -14.39 -27.02
C GLY A 17 40.34 -15.12 -26.89
N LEU A 18 40.19 -16.26 -27.56
CA LEU A 18 38.99 -17.09 -27.51
C LEU A 18 38.81 -17.75 -26.13
N GLU A 19 39.87 -18.31 -25.55
CA GLU A 19 39.82 -18.92 -24.22
C GLU A 19 39.65 -17.87 -23.11
N ALA A 20 40.25 -16.69 -23.28
CA ALA A 20 40.05 -15.57 -22.37
C ALA A 20 38.59 -15.09 -22.39
N TRP A 21 37.98 -14.99 -23.57
CA TRP A 21 36.58 -14.61 -23.75
C TRP A 21 35.62 -15.68 -23.20
N GLN A 22 35.84 -16.96 -23.50
CA GLN A 22 35.04 -18.06 -22.94
C GLN A 22 35.07 -18.05 -21.40
N ARG A 23 36.25 -17.88 -20.79
CA ARG A 23 36.39 -17.78 -19.32
C ARG A 23 35.77 -16.52 -18.74
N ALA A 24 35.75 -15.40 -19.48
CA ALA A 24 35.07 -14.17 -19.06
C ALA A 24 33.55 -14.35 -19.12
N SER A 25 33.02 -14.91 -20.20
CA SER A 25 31.59 -15.21 -20.38
C SER A 25 31.07 -16.18 -19.33
N SER A 26 31.82 -17.24 -18.98
CA SER A 26 31.45 -18.15 -17.89
C SER A 26 31.46 -17.47 -16.52
N ARG A 27 32.36 -16.50 -16.28
CA ARG A 27 32.38 -15.72 -15.03
C ARG A 27 31.20 -14.76 -14.94
N ALA A 28 30.89 -14.06 -16.04
CA ALA A 28 29.73 -13.17 -16.14
C ALA A 28 28.41 -13.94 -15.93
N ALA A 29 28.28 -15.14 -16.50
CA ALA A 29 27.10 -16.00 -16.26
C ALA A 29 26.95 -16.41 -14.78
N ARG A 30 28.06 -16.78 -14.12
CA ARG A 30 28.05 -17.09 -12.67
C ARG A 30 27.75 -15.87 -11.80
N GLU A 31 28.18 -14.67 -12.21
CA GLU A 31 27.83 -13.42 -11.53
C GLU A 31 26.36 -13.04 -11.73
N GLN A 32 25.81 -13.21 -12.93
CA GLN A 32 24.38 -13.04 -13.20
C GLN A 32 23.55 -14.02 -12.36
N GLU A 33 23.91 -15.30 -12.31
CA GLU A 33 23.21 -16.30 -11.49
C GLU A 33 23.28 -15.96 -9.98
N LYS A 34 24.45 -15.51 -9.48
CA LYS A 34 24.59 -15.04 -8.08
C LYS A 34 23.74 -13.80 -7.81
N ARG A 35 23.65 -12.87 -8.75
CA ARG A 35 22.81 -11.67 -8.64
C ARG A 35 21.33 -12.04 -8.65
N GLN A 36 20.93 -12.98 -9.49
CA GLN A 36 19.56 -13.49 -9.58
C GLN A 36 19.16 -14.25 -8.31
N LYS A 37 20.05 -15.08 -7.77
CA LYS A 37 19.87 -15.72 -6.45
C LYS A 37 19.80 -14.70 -5.30
N ARG A 38 20.57 -13.60 -5.32
CA ARG A 38 20.44 -12.50 -4.34
C ARG A 38 19.10 -11.75 -4.44
N ILE A 39 18.57 -11.58 -5.64
CA ILE A 39 17.23 -11.00 -5.85
C ILE A 39 16.16 -11.93 -5.29
N GLN A 40 16.29 -13.25 -5.51
CA GLN A 40 15.35 -14.25 -5.00
C GLN A 40 15.44 -14.46 -3.48
N VAL A 41 16.62 -14.34 -2.86
CA VAL A 41 16.79 -14.39 -1.40
C VAL A 41 16.14 -13.18 -0.71
N ARG A 42 15.97 -12.04 -1.40
CA ARG A 42 15.19 -10.90 -0.90
C ARG A 42 13.68 -11.10 -0.90
N GLU A 43 13.17 -12.14 -1.56
CA GLU A 43 11.74 -12.51 -1.53
C GLU A 43 11.42 -13.56 -0.44
N GLY A 44 12.42 -13.96 0.36
CA GLY A 44 12.33 -15.05 1.35
C GLY A 44 12.30 -14.61 2.81
N GLU A 45 12.16 -13.33 3.11
CA GLU A 45 11.77 -12.84 4.45
C GLU A 45 10.35 -12.34 4.30
N GLY A 46 9.40 -13.10 4.85
CA GLY A 46 7.98 -12.89 4.68
C GLY A 46 7.60 -11.42 4.87
N LEU A 47 7.13 -10.79 3.79
CA LEU A 47 5.97 -9.93 3.94
C LEU A 47 4.86 -10.85 4.45
N THR A 48 4.80 -11.01 5.78
CA THR A 48 3.59 -11.46 6.40
C THR A 48 2.50 -10.54 5.88
N MET A 49 1.35 -11.13 5.58
CA MET A 49 0.08 -10.46 5.33
C MET A 49 -0.39 -9.70 6.59
N GLU A 50 0.52 -8.96 7.23
CA GLU A 50 0.32 -8.12 8.41
C GLU A 50 0.75 -6.67 8.13
N ILE A 51 1.61 -6.41 7.13
CA ILE A 51 2.03 -5.02 6.82
C ILE A 51 0.96 -4.25 6.02
N LEU A 52 0.11 -4.93 5.26
CA LEU A 52 -1.07 -4.31 4.65
C LEU A 52 -2.22 -4.06 5.65
N THR A 53 -2.05 -4.52 6.89
CA THR A 53 -3.07 -4.45 7.95
C THR A 53 -2.88 -3.24 8.87
N ALA A 54 -1.80 -2.45 8.71
CA ALA A 54 -1.38 -1.45 9.70
C ALA A 54 -1.47 0.03 9.26
N ALA A 55 -2.05 0.37 8.11
CA ALA A 55 -2.01 1.75 7.59
C ALA A 55 -3.33 2.32 7.07
N ALA A 56 -4.47 1.75 7.45
CA ALA A 56 -5.70 2.52 7.56
C ALA A 56 -6.06 2.49 9.04
N PRO A 57 -6.55 3.57 9.65
CA PRO A 57 -7.39 3.40 10.82
C PRO A 57 -8.55 2.55 10.31
N ARG A 58 -8.44 1.23 10.50
CA ARG A 58 -9.60 0.35 10.52
C ARG A 58 -10.58 1.12 11.39
N THR A 59 -11.78 1.37 10.87
CA THR A 59 -12.89 2.00 11.56
C THR A 59 -13.11 1.20 12.85
N GLU A 60 -12.34 1.51 13.89
CA GLU A 60 -12.45 0.88 15.19
C GLU A 60 -13.83 1.27 15.67
N GLY A 61 -14.74 0.31 15.59
CA GLY A 61 -16.09 0.29 16.14
C GLY A 61 -16.80 1.63 16.28
N SER A 62 -17.94 1.76 15.59
CA SER A 62 -19.03 2.75 15.82
C SER A 62 -19.00 4.06 15.03
N GLN A 63 -18.27 4.13 13.92
CA GLN A 63 -18.54 5.23 12.99
C GLN A 63 -19.96 5.12 12.43
N PRO A 64 -20.73 6.22 12.39
CA PRO A 64 -22.04 6.21 11.76
C PRO A 64 -21.91 5.91 10.27
N TYR A 65 -23.02 5.57 9.63
CA TYR A 65 -23.03 5.44 8.17
C TYR A 65 -22.42 6.69 7.52
N GLY A 66 -21.49 6.48 6.58
CA GLY A 66 -20.85 7.60 5.92
C GLY A 66 -19.60 7.22 5.16
N TYR A 67 -18.98 8.26 4.63
CA TYR A 67 -17.77 8.19 3.83
C TYR A 67 -16.65 8.88 4.61
N TYR A 68 -15.46 8.28 4.61
CA TYR A 68 -14.34 8.70 5.44
C TYR A 68 -13.07 8.71 4.61
N ALA A 69 -12.47 9.89 4.44
CA ALA A 69 -11.18 10.04 3.79
C ALA A 69 -10.08 9.34 4.58
N ASP A 70 -9.20 8.61 3.92
CA ASP A 70 -8.06 8.01 4.61
C ASP A 70 -6.87 8.98 4.62
N THR A 71 -6.70 9.70 5.72
CA THR A 71 -5.61 10.65 5.88
C THR A 71 -4.23 10.00 5.96
N LEU A 72 -4.14 8.72 6.35
CA LEU A 72 -2.86 8.00 6.36
C LEU A 72 -2.38 7.67 4.94
N ASN A 73 -3.31 7.61 3.99
CA ASN A 73 -3.04 7.37 2.57
C ASN A 73 -3.22 8.64 1.71
N ASN A 74 -3.05 9.83 2.30
CA ASN A 74 -3.18 11.13 1.63
C ASN A 74 -4.52 11.27 0.87
N CYS A 75 -5.60 10.72 1.43
CA CYS A 75 -6.94 10.71 0.84
C CYS A 75 -7.00 10.05 -0.54
N LYS A 76 -6.00 9.23 -0.94
CA LYS A 76 -6.07 8.42 -2.16
C LYS A 76 -6.96 7.19 -1.99
N ILE A 77 -7.22 6.82 -0.74
CA ILE A 77 -8.18 5.82 -0.34
C ILE A 77 -9.27 6.54 0.45
N PHE A 78 -10.50 6.06 0.32
CA PHE A 78 -11.58 6.41 1.23
C PHE A 78 -12.35 5.16 1.63
N HIS A 79 -12.98 5.23 2.79
CA HIS A 79 -13.76 4.14 3.35
C HIS A 79 -15.24 4.49 3.36
N VAL A 80 -16.08 3.48 3.19
CA VAL A 80 -17.53 3.58 3.41
C VAL A 80 -17.88 2.69 4.58
N CYS A 81 -18.42 3.28 5.64
CA CYS A 81 -18.93 2.54 6.80
C CYS A 81 -20.43 2.29 6.62
N TYR A 82 -20.85 1.04 6.73
CA TYR A 82 -22.24 0.60 6.54
C TYR A 82 -22.74 -0.23 7.74
N PRO A 83 -23.20 0.43 8.82
CA PRO A 83 -23.78 -0.26 9.98
C PRO A 83 -25.21 -0.72 9.66
N LEU A 84 -25.38 -1.99 9.26
CA LEU A 84 -26.65 -2.56 8.79
C LEU A 84 -27.80 -2.31 9.78
N ARG A 85 -27.57 -2.52 11.07
CA ARG A 85 -28.56 -2.32 12.13
C ARG A 85 -28.98 -0.85 12.28
N GLY A 86 -28.06 0.08 12.10
CA GLY A 86 -28.33 1.52 12.15
C GLY A 86 -29.09 2.03 10.94
N VAL A 87 -28.85 1.44 9.76
CA VAL A 87 -29.54 1.79 8.50
C VAL A 87 -30.97 1.25 8.46
N PHE A 88 -31.20 0.06 9.02
CA PHE A 88 -32.53 -0.56 9.11
C PHE A 88 -32.98 -0.74 10.58
N PRO A 89 -33.24 0.36 11.32
CA PRO A 89 -33.47 0.29 12.76
C PRO A 89 -34.78 -0.44 13.14
N ASN A 90 -35.75 -0.47 12.22
CA ASN A 90 -37.09 -1.03 12.45
C ASN A 90 -37.23 -2.49 12.00
N GLU A 91 -36.16 -3.12 11.51
CA GLU A 91 -36.21 -4.50 11.00
C GLU A 91 -35.45 -5.43 11.96
N PRO A 92 -36.15 -6.18 12.85
CA PRO A 92 -35.50 -7.03 13.86
C PRO A 92 -34.66 -8.16 13.28
N SER A 93 -34.95 -8.58 12.04
CA SER A 93 -34.21 -9.65 11.35
C SER A 93 -32.81 -9.23 10.89
N ILE A 94 -32.51 -7.93 10.85
CA ILE A 94 -31.21 -7.42 10.40
C ILE A 94 -30.14 -7.63 11.49
N PRO A 95 -29.04 -8.34 11.17
CA PRO A 95 -27.98 -8.60 12.14
C PRO A 95 -27.22 -7.32 12.52
N ASN A 96 -26.67 -7.32 13.74
CA ASN A 96 -25.80 -6.24 14.22
C ASN A 96 -24.39 -6.38 13.65
N VAL A 97 -24.24 -6.08 12.36
CA VAL A 97 -22.95 -6.09 11.65
C VAL A 97 -22.71 -4.75 10.99
N THR A 98 -21.43 -4.39 10.86
CA THR A 98 -20.98 -3.23 10.10
C THR A 98 -20.10 -3.73 8.97
N TYR A 99 -20.40 -3.31 7.74
CA TYR A 99 -19.51 -3.54 6.61
C TYR A 99 -18.66 -2.30 6.36
N ASP A 100 -17.38 -2.53 6.13
CA ASP A 100 -16.44 -1.48 5.75
C ASP A 100 -15.89 -1.77 4.36
N PHE A 101 -16.08 -0.82 3.45
CA PHE A 101 -15.59 -0.91 2.08
C PHE A 101 -14.47 0.11 1.89
N SER A 102 -13.45 -0.24 1.12
CA SER A 102 -12.36 0.66 0.79
C SER A 102 -12.27 0.85 -0.71
N PHE A 103 -12.13 2.09 -1.14
CA PHE A 103 -12.08 2.46 -2.55
C PHE A 103 -10.87 3.33 -2.83
N PHE A 104 -10.29 3.16 -4.02
CA PHE A 104 -9.18 3.96 -4.50
C PHE A 104 -9.68 5.08 -5.40
N CYS A 105 -9.14 6.28 -5.21
CA CYS A 105 -9.22 7.32 -6.23
C CYS A 105 -8.18 7.05 -7.33
N ASN A 106 -8.54 7.35 -8.58
CA ASN A 106 -7.63 7.23 -9.71
C ASN A 106 -6.41 8.14 -9.56
N LYS A 107 -5.39 7.91 -10.42
CA LYS A 107 -4.17 8.72 -10.43
C LYS A 107 -4.50 10.22 -10.52
N HIS A 108 -3.81 11.01 -9.69
CA HIS A 108 -3.96 12.47 -9.57
C HIS A 108 -5.24 12.97 -8.88
N LEU A 109 -6.11 12.05 -8.44
CA LEU A 109 -7.29 12.39 -7.64
C LEU A 109 -7.06 12.06 -6.17
N MET A 110 -7.76 12.79 -5.31
CA MET A 110 -7.90 12.48 -3.89
C MET A 110 -9.37 12.65 -3.50
N PHE A 111 -9.80 11.89 -2.50
CA PHE A 111 -11.15 11.95 -1.98
C PHE A 111 -11.36 13.27 -1.25
N ASP A 112 -12.31 14.05 -1.74
CA ASP A 112 -12.76 15.28 -1.09
C ASP A 112 -13.90 14.96 -0.12
N GLN A 113 -13.59 15.04 1.18
CA GLN A 113 -14.59 14.77 2.22
C GLN A 113 -15.77 15.76 2.20
N ALA A 114 -15.60 16.97 1.64
CA ALA A 114 -16.67 17.96 1.59
C ALA A 114 -17.74 17.61 0.55
N SER A 115 -17.33 17.17 -0.63
CA SER A 115 -18.23 16.84 -1.75
C SER A 115 -18.48 15.34 -1.92
N LEU A 116 -17.77 14.49 -1.18
CA LEU A 116 -17.87 13.02 -1.21
C LEU A 116 -17.53 12.39 -2.57
N VAL A 117 -16.60 13.00 -3.30
CA VAL A 117 -16.10 12.50 -4.60
C VAL A 117 -14.59 12.52 -4.65
N CYS A 118 -14.00 11.72 -5.53
CA CYS A 118 -12.59 11.87 -5.90
C CYS A 118 -12.45 13.08 -6.82
N ALA A 119 -11.77 14.13 -6.35
CA ALA A 119 -11.53 15.36 -7.11
C ALA A 119 -10.03 15.59 -7.33
N PHE A 120 -9.69 16.50 -8.23
CA PHE A 120 -8.28 16.88 -8.41
C PHE A 120 -7.74 17.49 -7.12
N GLN A 121 -6.46 17.23 -6.83
CA GLN A 121 -5.81 17.69 -5.58
C GLN A 121 -5.88 19.21 -5.34
N ARG A 122 -6.05 20.01 -6.40
CA ARG A 122 -6.18 21.48 -6.31
C ARG A 122 -7.60 21.97 -6.05
N GLU A 123 -8.59 21.10 -6.22
CA GLU A 123 -10.02 21.41 -6.09
C GLU A 123 -10.62 20.78 -4.83
N ALA A 124 -10.09 19.63 -4.43
CA ALA A 124 -10.43 18.99 -3.17
C ALA A 124 -9.92 19.82 -1.97
N ILE A 125 -10.63 19.73 -0.84
CA ILE A 125 -10.11 20.31 0.41
C ILE A 125 -8.78 19.63 0.77
N PRO A 126 -7.87 20.33 1.47
CA PRO A 126 -6.67 19.69 2.02
C PRO A 126 -7.02 18.46 2.87
N CYS A 127 -6.33 17.35 2.61
CA CYS A 127 -6.65 16.05 3.17
C CYS A 127 -6.62 16.04 4.71
N GLU A 128 -5.72 16.82 5.32
CA GLU A 128 -5.60 17.01 6.76
C GLU A 128 -6.85 17.63 7.42
N PHE A 129 -7.70 18.31 6.64
CA PHE A 129 -8.95 18.88 7.12
C PHE A 129 -10.15 17.94 6.96
N ALA A 130 -9.99 16.82 6.24
CA ALA A 130 -11.07 15.85 6.06
C ALA A 130 -11.69 15.37 7.39
N PRO A 131 -10.93 15.02 8.45
CA PRO A 131 -11.52 14.57 9.71
C PRO A 131 -12.50 15.55 10.36
N GLN A 132 -12.31 16.86 10.13
CA GLN A 132 -13.19 17.90 10.67
C GLN A 132 -14.58 17.88 10.03
N LEU A 133 -14.70 17.30 8.83
CA LEU A 133 -15.94 17.23 8.07
C LEU A 133 -16.70 15.92 8.23
N TYR A 134 -16.12 14.89 8.86
CA TYR A 134 -16.78 13.57 8.99
C TYR A 134 -18.17 13.69 9.61
N GLY A 135 -18.28 14.34 10.77
CA GLY A 135 -19.56 14.51 11.45
C GLY A 135 -20.52 15.38 10.65
N LEU A 136 -20.05 16.53 10.14
CA LEU A 136 -20.91 17.49 9.43
C LEU A 136 -21.49 16.88 8.14
N VAL A 137 -20.65 16.25 7.32
CA VAL A 137 -21.06 15.72 6.02
C VAL A 137 -21.84 14.43 6.17
N ASN A 138 -21.37 13.49 7.00
CA ASN A 138 -22.05 12.20 7.15
C ASN A 138 -23.36 12.30 7.95
N SER A 139 -23.53 13.30 8.82
CA SER A 139 -24.80 13.51 9.53
C SER A 139 -25.99 13.80 8.62
N ARG A 140 -25.76 14.23 7.36
CA ARG A 140 -26.79 14.54 6.37
C ARG A 140 -27.47 13.30 5.80
N PHE A 141 -26.86 12.12 5.94
CA PHE A 141 -27.48 10.89 5.49
C PHE A 141 -28.71 10.55 6.34
N PHE A 142 -29.74 10.03 5.67
CA PHE A 142 -31.02 9.61 6.27
C PHE A 142 -31.80 10.72 7.00
N GLN A 143 -31.46 12.00 6.80
CA GLN A 143 -32.31 13.11 7.24
C GLN A 143 -33.56 13.17 6.35
N VAL A 144 -34.70 12.72 6.88
CA VAL A 144 -36.02 12.95 6.26
C VAL A 144 -36.57 14.23 6.87
N ASN A 145 -36.66 15.30 6.07
CA ASN A 145 -37.35 16.51 6.50
C ASN A 145 -38.80 16.12 6.82
N LYS A 146 -39.18 16.22 8.10
CA LYS A 146 -40.59 16.12 8.47
C LYS A 146 -41.27 17.38 7.99
N THR A 147 -41.84 17.34 6.80
CA THR A 147 -42.80 18.36 6.38
C THR A 147 -43.98 18.24 7.35
N THR A 148 -44.01 19.11 8.35
CA THR A 148 -45.18 19.32 9.21
C THR A 148 -46.32 19.75 8.30
N SER A 149 -47.22 18.81 8.02
CA SER A 149 -48.52 19.07 7.39
C SER A 149 -49.61 19.12 8.45
#